data_AF-A0A840QHW4-F1
#
_entry.id   AF-A0A840QHW4-F1
#
_cell.length_a   1.000
_cell.length_b   1.000
_cell.length_c   1.000
_cell.angle_alpha   90.00
_cell.angle_beta   90.00
_cell.angle_gamma   90.00
#
_symmetry.space_group_name_H-M   'P 1'
#
loop_
_entity.id
_entity.type
_entity.pdbx_description
1 polymer ?
#
loop_
_entity_poly.entity_id
_entity_poly.type
_entity_poly.pdbx_seq_one_letter_code
_entity_poly.pdbx_strand_id
1 'polypeptide(L)'
;MNPHQHSTDARDALGAIDTVAAGDPVAVLADLAAIAELVGRVAERAQQDLASWATVGPHLAQARDQAASLARSLHHARGTLAYNMSLQAAA
;
A
#
# COMPACT_ATOMS: atom_id res chain seq x y z
N MET A 1 12.23 -7.16 20.01
CA MET A 1 10.80 -7.18 19.67
C MET A 1 10.49 -8.52 19.01
N ASN A 2 9.29 -9.09 19.17
CA ASN A 2 8.98 -10.46 18.74
C ASN A 2 8.35 -10.44 17.32
N PRO A 3 8.85 -11.17 16.31
CA PRO A 3 8.37 -11.11 14.91
C PRO A 3 6.86 -11.34 14.74
N HIS A 4 6.27 -12.12 15.64
CA HIS A 4 4.83 -12.39 15.64
C HIS A 4 3.97 -11.15 15.94
N GLN A 5 4.48 -10.21 16.73
CA GLN A 5 3.78 -8.95 17.05
C GLN A 5 3.58 -8.11 15.78
N HIS A 6 4.62 -7.98 14.95
CA HIS A 6 4.58 -7.20 13.72
C HIS A 6 3.64 -7.77 12.67
N SER A 7 3.54 -9.10 12.62
CA SER A 7 2.57 -9.77 11.74
C SER A 7 1.13 -9.55 12.19
N THR A 8 0.88 -9.43 13.50
CA THR A 8 -0.44 -9.08 14.04
C THR A 8 -0.78 -7.63 13.77
N ASP A 9 0.11 -6.69 14.07
CA ASP A 9 -0.10 -5.26 13.82
C ASP A 9 -0.39 -4.97 12.34
N ALA A 10 0.32 -5.66 11.44
CA ALA A 10 0.09 -5.56 9.99
C ALA A 10 -1.30 -6.06 9.56
N ARG A 11 -1.77 -7.16 10.17
CA ARG A 11 -3.11 -7.70 9.89
C ARG A 11 -4.20 -6.77 10.42
N ASP A 12 -4.02 -6.22 11.61
CA ASP A 12 -4.96 -5.27 12.19
C ASP A 12 -5.04 -3.99 11.36
N ALA A 13 -3.89 -3.48 10.90
CA ALA A 13 -3.83 -2.34 9.99
C ALA A 13 -4.50 -2.63 8.64
N LEU A 14 -4.40 -3.86 8.12
CA LEU A 14 -5.10 -4.28 6.89
C LEU A 14 -6.61 -4.39 7.12
N GLY A 15 -7.02 -4.93 8.27
CA GLY A 15 -8.43 -5.06 8.67
C GLY A 15 -9.12 -3.73 8.97
N ALA A 16 -8.33 -2.69 9.28
CA ALA A 16 -8.83 -1.32 9.45
C ALA A 16 -9.00 -0.56 8.13
N ILE A 17 -8.53 -1.10 6.99
CA ILE A 17 -8.80 -0.52 5.68
C ILE A 17 -10.22 -0.91 5.29
N ASP A 18 -11.15 0.02 5.46
CA ASP A 18 -12.51 -0.10 4.91
C ASP A 18 -12.42 -0.04 3.38
N THR A 19 -12.27 -1.21 2.74
CA THR A 19 -12.29 -1.29 1.29
C THR A 19 -13.68 -0.89 0.81
N VAL A 20 -13.77 0.21 0.06
CA VAL A 20 -15.04 0.66 -0.51
C VAL A 20 -15.58 -0.44 -1.44
N ALA A 21 -16.81 -0.90 -1.19
CA ALA A 21 -17.54 -1.74 -2.14
C ALA A 21 -17.57 -1.02 -3.49
N ALA A 22 -17.18 -1.69 -4.57
CA ALA A 22 -16.74 -1.17 -5.88
C ALA A 22 -17.70 -0.18 -6.61
N GLY A 23 -18.05 0.94 -5.98
CA GLY A 23 -19.00 1.95 -6.45
C GLY A 23 -18.35 3.29 -6.77
N ASP A 24 -17.31 3.70 -6.03
CA ASP A 24 -16.51 4.89 -6.35
C ASP A 24 -15.08 4.47 -6.78
N PRO A 25 -14.76 4.52 -8.07
CA PRO A 25 -13.43 4.15 -8.56
C PRO A 25 -12.30 5.06 -8.02
N VAL A 26 -12.58 6.31 -7.66
CA VAL A 26 -11.59 7.22 -7.06
C VAL A 26 -11.25 6.76 -5.64
N ALA A 27 -12.26 6.37 -4.87
CA ALA A 27 -12.07 5.78 -3.55
C ALA A 27 -11.33 4.43 -3.63
N VAL A 28 -11.69 3.56 -4.57
CA VAL A 28 -10.99 2.28 -4.79
C VAL A 28 -9.49 2.50 -5.06
N LEU A 29 -9.12 3.49 -5.88
CA LEU A 29 -7.71 3.81 -6.13
C LEU A 29 -7.01 4.40 -4.89
N ALA A 30 -7.73 5.09 -4.02
CA ALA A 30 -7.20 5.55 -2.73
C ALA A 30 -6.92 4.38 -1.79
N ASP A 31 -7.85 3.42 -1.68
CA ASP A 31 -7.70 2.24 -0.84
C ASP A 31 -6.52 1.38 -1.31
N LEU A 32 -6.41 1.15 -2.63
CA LEU A 32 -5.27 0.41 -3.20
C LEU A 32 -3.93 1.10 -2.90
N ALA A 33 -3.88 2.44 -2.95
CA ALA A 33 -2.67 3.17 -2.62
C ALA A 33 -2.30 2.99 -1.13
N ALA A 34 -3.29 3.06 -0.23
CA ALA A 34 -3.08 2.83 1.19
C ALA A 34 -2.60 1.39 1.50
N ILE A 35 -3.16 0.39 0.82
CA ILE A 35 -2.70 -1.01 0.91
C ILE A 35 -1.25 -1.12 0.45
N ALA A 36 -0.89 -0.52 -0.68
CA ALA A 36 0.49 -0.53 -1.18
C ALA A 36 1.46 0.10 -0.17
N GLU A 37 1.12 1.24 0.41
CA GLU A 37 1.95 1.86 1.47
C GLU A 37 2.09 0.96 2.70
N LEU A 38 1.02 0.30 3.13
CA LEU A 38 1.07 -0.64 4.25
C LEU A 38 2.00 -1.80 3.95
N VAL A 39 1.93 -2.39 2.75
CA VAL A 39 2.85 -3.44 2.30
C VAL A 39 4.31 -2.95 2.38
N GLY A 40 4.58 -1.71 1.96
CA GLY A 40 5.91 -1.13 2.06
C GLY A 40 6.42 -1.04 3.50
N ARG A 41 5.58 -0.58 4.43
CA ARG A 41 5.91 -0.51 5.88
C ARG A 41 6.15 -1.90 6.49
N VAL A 42 5.33 -2.89 6.11
CA VAL A 42 5.47 -4.27 6.57
C VAL A 42 6.77 -4.89 6.05
N ALA A 43 7.13 -4.64 4.79
CA ALA A 43 8.39 -5.11 4.21
C ALA A 43 9.61 -4.48 4.90
N GLU A 44 9.58 -3.18 5.17
CA GLU A 44 10.63 -2.50 5.94
C GLU A 44 10.77 -3.08 7.36
N ARG A 45 9.65 -3.32 8.03
CA ARG A 45 9.65 -3.92 9.37
C ARG A 45 10.22 -5.33 9.36
N ALA A 46 9.78 -6.16 8.43
CA ALA A 46 10.30 -7.51 8.24
C ALA A 46 11.80 -7.50 7.95
N GLN A 47 12.31 -6.50 7.21
CA GLN A 47 13.74 -6.38 6.91
C GLN A 47 14.56 -6.13 8.18
N GLN A 48 14.02 -5.36 9.12
CA GLN A 48 14.64 -5.11 10.43
C GLN A 48 14.62 -6.37 11.30
N ASP A 49 13.47 -7.08 11.35
CA ASP A 49 13.32 -8.28 12.17
C ASP A 49 14.14 -9.48 11.66
N LEU A 50 14.30 -9.57 10.34
CA LEU A 50 15.02 -10.63 9.64
C LEU A 50 16.43 -10.20 9.21
N ALA A 51 16.99 -9.15 9.81
CA ALA A 51 18.30 -8.61 9.42
C ALA A 51 19.44 -9.65 9.53
N SER A 52 19.29 -10.66 10.39
CA SER A 52 20.24 -11.77 10.52
C SER A 52 20.15 -12.81 9.39
N TRP A 53 19.11 -12.75 8.55
CA TRP A 53 18.86 -13.69 7.46
C TRP A 53 19.21 -13.04 6.12
N ALA A 54 20.51 -13.13 5.77
CA ALA A 54 21.14 -12.39 4.67
C ALA A 54 20.45 -12.53 3.30
N THR A 55 19.78 -13.67 3.04
CA THR A 55 19.14 -13.93 1.75
C THR A 55 17.77 -13.26 1.59
N VAL A 56 17.08 -12.95 2.69
CA VAL A 56 15.71 -12.41 2.66
C VAL A 56 15.71 -10.88 2.58
N GLY A 57 16.73 -10.22 3.14
CA GLY A 57 16.86 -8.76 3.17
C GLY A 57 16.71 -8.07 1.80
N PRO A 58 17.43 -8.50 0.74
CA PRO A 58 17.29 -7.91 -0.58
C PRO A 58 15.89 -8.04 -1.18
N HIS A 59 15.19 -9.16 -0.93
CA HIS A 59 13.81 -9.34 -1.40
C HIS A 59 12.83 -8.43 -0.67
N LEU A 60 13.04 -8.17 0.62
CA LEU A 60 12.22 -7.24 1.40
C LEU A 60 12.46 -5.79 0.98
N ALA A 61 13.71 -5.42 0.69
CA ALA A 61 14.04 -4.12 0.10
C ALA A 61 13.35 -3.94 -1.26
N GLN A 62 13.41 -4.95 -2.14
CA GLN A 62 12.72 -4.93 -3.43
C GLN A 62 11.19 -4.79 -3.25
N ALA A 63 10.58 -5.55 -2.33
CA ALA A 63 9.16 -5.48 -2.06
C ALA A 63 8.73 -4.07 -1.59
N ARG A 64 9.52 -3.45 -0.71
CA ARG A 64 9.30 -2.07 -0.25
C ARG A 64 9.35 -1.07 -1.42
N ASP A 65 10.35 -1.18 -2.29
CA ASP A 65 10.53 -0.26 -3.41
C ASP A 65 9.41 -0.42 -4.46
N GLN A 66 8.98 -1.65 -4.72
CA GLN A 66 7.84 -1.95 -5.59
C GLN A 66 6.54 -1.38 -5.00
N ALA A 67 6.31 -1.57 -3.70
CA ALA A 67 5.16 -1.01 -2.99
C ALA A 67 5.11 0.53 -3.07
N ALA A 68 6.26 1.20 -2.87
CA ALA A 68 6.35 2.65 -3.01
C ALA A 68 6.11 3.15 -4.44
N SER A 69 6.57 2.40 -5.45
CA SER A 69 6.30 2.69 -6.86
C SER A 69 4.82 2.54 -7.22
N LEU A 70 4.19 1.48 -6.70
CA LEU A 70 2.78 1.21 -6.89
C LEU A 70 1.90 2.28 -6.24
N ALA A 71 2.17 2.66 -4.99
CA ALA A 71 1.44 3.72 -4.29
C ALA A 71 1.46 5.05 -5.07
N ARG A 72 2.64 5.46 -5.56
CA ARG A 72 2.77 6.66 -6.40
C ARG A 72 1.94 6.58 -7.69
N SER A 73 1.99 5.43 -8.36
CA SER A 73 1.21 5.20 -9.59
C SER A 73 -0.29 5.27 -9.34
N LEU A 74 -0.76 4.69 -8.23
CA LEU A 74 -2.16 4.70 -7.83
C LEU A 74 -2.66 6.10 -7.44
N HIS A 75 -1.84 6.87 -6.70
CA HIS A 75 -2.17 8.27 -6.41
C HIS A 75 -2.28 9.12 -7.67
N HIS A 76 -1.37 8.90 -8.64
CA HIS A 76 -1.43 9.60 -9.91
C HIS A 76 -2.69 9.22 -10.70
N ALA A 77 -2.98 7.91 -10.82
CA ALA A 77 -4.19 7.41 -11.48
C ALA A 77 -5.46 7.99 -10.84
N ARG A 78 -5.53 8.03 -9.50
CA ARG A 78 -6.63 8.64 -8.75
C ARG A 78 -6.82 10.10 -9.12
N GLY A 79 -5.74 10.89 -9.12
CA GLY A 79 -5.77 12.32 -9.46
C GLY A 79 -6.26 12.55 -10.89
N THR A 80 -5.73 11.80 -11.85
CA THR A 80 -6.12 11.87 -13.25
C THR A 80 -7.59 11.51 -13.45
N LEU A 81 -8.09 10.46 -12.79
CA LEU A 81 -9.48 10.05 -12.88
C LEU A 81 -10.42 11.11 -12.30
N ALA A 82 -10.13 11.59 -11.08
CA ALA A 82 -10.94 12.62 -10.43
C ALA A 82 -11.02 13.91 -11.27
N TYR A 83 -9.89 14.32 -11.87
CA TYR A 83 -9.84 15.45 -12.79
C TYR A 83 -10.73 15.22 -14.01
N ASN A 84 -10.61 14.08 -14.68
CA ASN A 84 -11.41 13.77 -15.88
C ASN A 84 -12.91 13.71 -15.59
N MET A 85 -13.31 13.17 -14.43
CA MET A 85 -14.71 13.16 -14.00
C MET A 85 -15.23 14.59 -13.76
N SER A 86 -14.40 15.47 -13.17
CA SER A 86 -14.78 16.88 -12.98
C SER A 86 -14.98 17.64 -14.30
N LEU A 87 -14.17 17.33 -15.32
CA LEU A 87 -14.33 17.89 -16.66
C LEU A 87 -15.61 17.41 -17.35
N GLN A 88 -15.93 16.12 -17.25
CA GLN A 88 -17.17 15.58 -17.81
C GLN A 88 -18.42 16.15 -17.15
N ALA A 89 -18.39 16.42 -15.86
CA ALA A 89 -19.51 17.04 -15.15
C ALA A 89 -19.72 18.53 -15.50
N ALA A 90 -18.70 19.19 -16.04
CA ALA A 90 -18.74 20.61 -16.42
C ALA A 90 -19.06 20.84 -17.92
N ALA A 91 -19.15 19.77 -18.71
CA ALA A 91 -19.47 19.77 -20.14
C ALA A 91 -20.96 19.53 -20.37
#